data_AF-A0A429I8W9-F1
#
_entry.id   AF-A0A429I8W9-F1
#
_cell.length_a   1.000
_cell.length_b   1.000
_cell.length_c   1.000
_cell.angle_alpha   90.00
_cell.angle_beta   90.00
_cell.angle_gamma   90.00
#
_symmetry.space_group_name_H-M   'P 1'
#
loop_
_entity.id
_entity.type
_entity.pdbx_description
1 polymer ?
#
loop_
_entity_poly.entity_id
_entity_poly.type
_entity_poly.pdbx_seq_one_letter_code
_entity_poly.pdbx_strand_id
1 'polypeptide(L)'
;MVSATIHRVLVRRGPNRLRDLDPPTGEHPREVIRYEHDRVGDLVHVDLKKLGQTYLHSALDDHSRLAYTEALEAREGPVRA
;
A
#
# COMPACT_ATOMS: atom_id res chain seq x y z
N MET A 1 1.12 0.47 -23.50
CA MET A 1 -0.14 0.11 -22.82
C MET A 1 -0.22 0.94 -21.55
N VAL A 2 -1.14 1.91 -21.47
CA VAL A 2 -1.09 3.00 -20.48
C VAL A 2 -1.43 2.48 -19.07
N SER A 3 -0.44 2.49 -18.18
CA SER A 3 -0.42 1.90 -16.83
C SER A 3 -1.20 2.72 -15.78
N ALA A 4 -2.49 2.93 -15.99
CA ALA A 4 -3.36 3.45 -14.93
C ALA A 4 -4.74 2.77 -14.96
N THR A 5 -4.75 1.46 -14.69
CA THR A 5 -5.97 0.63 -14.74
C THR A 5 -6.95 1.00 -13.63
N ILE A 6 -6.49 1.10 -12.39
CA ILE A 6 -7.37 1.39 -11.24
C ILE A 6 -7.83 2.85 -11.26
N HIS A 7 -6.92 3.83 -11.39
CA HIS A 7 -7.30 5.25 -11.41
C HIS A 7 -8.33 5.55 -12.50
N ARG A 8 -8.15 5.04 -13.73
CA ARG A 8 -9.12 5.22 -14.81
C ARG A 8 -10.45 4.51 -14.54
N VAL A 9 -10.43 3.34 -13.89
CA VAL A 9 -11.64 2.64 -13.46
C VAL A 9 -12.39 3.44 -12.39
N LEU A 10 -11.69 4.00 -11.40
CA LEU A 10 -12.27 4.83 -10.35
C LEU A 10 -12.88 6.10 -10.93
N VAL A 11 -12.18 6.82 -11.82
CA VAL A 11 -12.72 8.02 -12.49
C VAL A 11 -13.98 7.68 -13.28
N ARG A 12 -13.99 6.58 -14.03
CA ARG A 12 -15.16 6.15 -14.80
C ARG A 12 -16.34 5.76 -13.91
N ARG A 13 -16.08 5.19 -12.73
CA ARG A 13 -17.12 4.70 -11.81
C ARG A 13 -17.61 5.78 -10.86
N GLY A 14 -16.89 6.90 -10.71
CA GLY A 14 -17.21 7.99 -9.80
C GLY A 14 -16.44 8.05 -8.46
N PRO A 15 -15.92 6.96 -7.86
CA PRO A 15 -15.26 7.02 -6.55
C PRO A 15 -13.75 7.27 -6.68
N ASN A 16 -13.37 8.40 -7.26
CA ASN A 16 -11.96 8.75 -7.50
C ASN A 16 -11.41 9.74 -6.48
N ARG A 17 -12.19 10.15 -5.47
CA ARG A 17 -11.72 10.96 -4.36
C ARG A 17 -11.64 10.08 -3.12
N LEU A 18 -10.71 10.42 -2.21
CA LEU A 18 -10.53 9.70 -0.96
C LEU A 18 -11.84 9.57 -0.16
N ARG A 19 -12.63 10.65 -0.10
CA ARG A 19 -13.95 10.67 0.55
C ARG A 19 -14.98 9.67 -0.02
N ASP A 20 -14.76 9.21 -1.26
CA ASP A 20 -15.65 8.27 -1.95
C ASP A 20 -15.18 6.82 -1.76
N LEU A 21 -13.97 6.62 -1.24
CA LEU A 21 -13.37 5.32 -0.89
C LEU A 21 -13.46 5.03 0.61
N ASP A 22 -13.89 6.02 1.41
CA ASP A 22 -14.16 5.85 2.83
C ASP A 22 -15.32 4.84 3.05
N PRO A 23 -15.34 4.13 4.20
CA PRO A 23 -16.34 3.11 4.51
C PRO A 23 -17.81 3.59 4.34
N PRO A 24 -18.77 2.67 4.08
CA PRO A 24 -19.98 2.88 3.26
C PRO A 24 -21.13 3.72 3.87
N THR A 25 -20.87 4.66 4.78
CA THR A 25 -21.94 5.40 5.47
C THR A 25 -22.10 6.86 5.06
N GLY A 26 -21.09 7.53 4.48
CA GLY A 26 -21.21 8.91 3.99
C GLY A 26 -21.56 9.98 5.05
N GLU A 27 -21.72 9.58 6.32
CA GLU A 27 -21.70 10.47 7.47
C GLU A 27 -20.26 10.93 7.70
N HIS A 28 -20.07 12.19 8.06
CA HIS A 28 -18.77 12.86 8.26
C HIS A 28 -17.58 11.94 8.64
N PRO A 29 -16.39 12.10 8.04
CA PRO A 29 -15.25 11.21 8.29
C PRO A 29 -14.62 11.54 9.64
N ARG A 30 -15.02 10.94 10.78
CA ARG A 30 -14.54 11.49 12.07
C ARG A 30 -14.21 10.53 13.21
N GLU A 31 -14.19 9.23 13.00
CA GLU A 31 -13.32 8.42 13.86
C GLU A 31 -12.06 8.09 13.09
N VAL A 32 -10.95 8.68 13.54
CA VAL A 32 -9.64 8.25 13.07
C VAL A 32 -9.45 6.85 13.61
N ILE A 33 -9.59 5.85 12.74
CA ILE A 33 -9.16 4.49 13.05
C ILE A 33 -7.63 4.53 13.09
N ARG A 34 -7.09 4.75 14.30
CA ARG A 34 -5.66 4.61 14.55
C ARG A 34 -5.39 3.14 14.81
N TYR A 35 -4.64 2.53 13.91
CA TYR A 35 -4.12 1.19 14.12
C TYR A 35 -2.96 1.27 15.12
N GLU A 36 -3.31 1.38 16.39
CA GLU A 36 -2.35 1.32 17.50
C GLU A 36 -2.29 -0.13 17.99
N HIS A 37 -1.07 -0.65 18.07
CA HIS A 37 -0.83 -2.00 18.54
C HIS A 37 0.24 -1.99 19.63
N ASP A 38 -0.05 -2.65 20.75
CA ASP A 38 0.73 -2.56 21.98
C ASP A 38 1.93 -3.51 22.02
N ARG A 39 2.14 -4.33 20.98
CA ARG A 39 3.22 -5.31 20.95
C ARG A 39 3.96 -5.27 19.61
N VAL A 40 5.25 -5.54 19.69
CA VAL A 40 6.10 -5.78 18.51
C VAL A 40 5.52 -6.93 17.70
N GLY A 41 5.44 -6.74 16.39
CA GLY A 41 4.96 -7.73 15.42
C GLY A 41 3.45 -7.74 15.20
N ASP A 42 2.67 -7.00 16.00
CA ASP A 42 1.21 -6.93 15.83
C ASP A 42 0.79 -6.14 14.57
N LEU A 43 1.63 -5.17 14.15
CA LEU A 43 1.44 -4.42 12.91
C LEU A 43 2.77 -4.15 12.22
N VAL A 44 2.93 -4.78 11.04
CA VAL A 44 4.08 -4.57 10.17
C VAL A 44 3.61 -4.00 8.84
N HIS A 45 4.13 -2.83 8.49
CA HIS A 45 3.95 -2.24 7.17
C HIS A 45 4.98 -2.83 6.21
N VAL A 46 4.51 -3.52 5.17
CA VAL A 46 5.37 -4.11 4.13
C VAL A 46 5.16 -3.36 2.82
N ASP A 47 6.26 -2.89 2.24
CA ASP A 47 6.29 -2.25 0.93
C ASP A 47 7.22 -3.00 -0.02
N LEU A 48 6.77 -3.17 -1.26
CA LEU A 48 7.52 -3.79 -2.33
C LEU A 48 7.60 -2.79 -3.48
N LYS A 49 8.80 -2.30 -3.75
CA LYS A 49 9.01 -1.26 -4.75
C LYS A 49 10.04 -1.68 -5.79
N LYS A 50 9.64 -1.66 -7.06
CA LYS A 50 10.57 -1.88 -8.18
C LYS A 50 11.26 -0.57 -8.57
N LEU A 51 12.58 -0.56 -8.54
CA LEU A 51 13.46 0.51 -9.03
C LEU A 51 14.40 -0.06 -10.10
N GLY A 52 14.12 0.21 -11.37
CA GLY A 52 14.88 -0.41 -12.47
C GLY A 52 14.72 -1.94 -12.48
N GLN A 53 15.84 -2.67 -12.41
CA GLN A 53 15.87 -4.14 -12.27
C GLN A 53 16.02 -4.61 -10.82
N THR A 54 15.91 -3.71 -9.85
CA THR A 54 16.00 -4.02 -8.42
C THR A 54 14.62 -3.91 -7.77
N TYR A 55 14.28 -4.85 -6.91
CA TYR A 55 13.15 -4.76 -5.98
C TYR A 55 13.68 -4.39 -4.60
N LEU A 56 13.13 -3.33 -4.01
CA LEU A 56 13.29 -3.03 -2.60
C LEU A 56 12.14 -3.69 -1.85
N HIS A 57 12.48 -4.57 -0.91
CA HIS A 57 11.53 -5.09 0.07
C HIS A 57 11.77 -4.37 1.38
N SER A 58 10.76 -3.66 1.85
CA SER A 58 10.83 -2.94 3.13
C SER A 58 9.77 -3.47 4.07
N ALA A 59 10.15 -3.64 5.33
CA ALA A 59 9.26 -3.97 6.43
C ALA A 59 9.51 -3.00 7.59
N LEU A 60 8.45 -2.42 8.13
CA LEU A 60 8.49 -1.51 9.27
C LEU A 60 7.52 -2.01 10.33
N ASP A 61 8.02 -2.27 11.54
CA ASP A 61 7.18 -2.56 12.70
C ASP A 61 6.71 -1.24 13.34
N ASP A 62 5.40 -1.08 13.50
CA ASP A 62 4.84 0.22 13.89
C ASP A 62 5.06 0.53 15.38
N HIS A 63 5.09 -0.51 16.24
CA HIS A 63 5.31 -0.38 17.68
C HIS A 63 6.77 -0.09 18.03
N SER A 64 7.70 -0.94 17.58
CA SER A 64 9.14 -0.80 17.88
C SER A 64 9.86 0.22 17.00
N ARG A 65 9.24 0.65 15.89
CA ARG A 65 9.87 1.45 14.84
C ARG A 65 11.06 0.76 14.15
N LEU A 66 11.23 -0.55 14.35
CA LEU A 66 12.28 -1.32 13.67
C LEU A 66 11.97 -1.39 12.18
N ALA A 67 12.96 -1.04 11.37
CA ALA A 67 12.87 -1.09 9.91
C ALA A 67 13.89 -2.08 9.34
N TYR A 68 13.45 -2.87 8.38
CA TYR A 68 14.29 -3.74 7.56
C TYR A 68 14.08 -3.42 6.10
N THR A 69 15.16 -3.30 5.34
CA THR A 69 15.11 -3.15 3.89
C THR A 69 16.16 -4.03 3.24
N GLU A 70 15.75 -4.84 2.27
CA GLU A 70 16.64 -5.59 1.39
C GLU A 70 16.41 -5.17 -0.07
N ALA A 71 17.50 -5.16 -0.85
CA ALA A 71 17.47 -4.95 -2.28
C ALA A 71 17.70 -6.29 -2.97
N LEU A 72 16.70 -6.80 -3.67
CA LEU A 72 16.78 -8.03 -4.45
C LEU A 72 16.82 -7.71 -5.95
N GLU A 73 17.67 -8.42 -6.68
CA GLU A 73 17.64 -8.34 -8.13
C GLU A 73 16.38 -9.03 -8.67
N ALA A 74 15.78 -8.41 -9.69
CA ALA A 74 14.70 -9.03 -10.44
C ALA A 74 15.22 -10.33 -11.04
N ARG A 75 14.68 -11.47 -10.60
CA ARG A 75 14.91 -12.72 -11.33
C ARG A 75 14.30 -12.56 -12.71
N GLU A 76 15.11 -12.79 -13.74
CA GLU A 76 14.63 -12.79 -15.12
C GLU A 76 13.53 -13.86 -15.27
N GLY A 77 12.32 -13.41 -15.54
CA GLY A 77 11.14 -14.24 -15.68
C GLY A 77 9.95 -13.37 -16.09
N PRO A 78 9.04 -13.85 -16.95
CA PRO A 78 7.96 -13.02 -17.45
C PRO A 78 7.01 -12.65 -16.31
N VAL A 79 6.91 -11.35 -16.01
CA VAL A 79 5.78 -10.81 -15.24
C VAL A 79 4.57 -10.89 -16.17
N ARG A 80 3.81 -11.99 -16.09
CA ARG A 80 2.55 -12.11 -16.80
C ARG A 80 1.54 -11.17 -16.15
N ALA A 81 1.15 -10.14 -16.88
CA ALA A 81 0.06 -9.23 -16.56
C ALA A 81 -1.30 -9.88 -16.78
#